data_AF-A0AA86YP94-F1
#
_entry.id   AF-A0AA86YP94-F1
#
_cell.length_a   1.000
_cell.length_b   1.000
_cell.length_c   1.000
_cell.angle_alpha   90.00
_cell.angle_beta   90.00
_cell.angle_gamma   90.00
#
_symmetry.space_group_name_H-M   'P 1'
#
loop_
_entity.id
_entity.type
_entity.pdbx_description
1 polymer ?
#
loop_
_entity_poly.entity_id
_entity_poly.type
_entity_poly.pdbx_seq_one_letter_code
_entity_poly.pdbx_strand_id
1 'polypeptide(L)'
;MKFKDRNLRALAECLIGDNTAFLYHSSSRITEFFQDCDIEVIHDGSTRSAWTVLRLEELLNEPQPKAHTLPERFVHVLRTLMLKEDTMDDDPGRSKALEELNKPLMREGYEAFYGDNNLLYIRHIGTKTVSVSNNPHRPLTPHQIKRRTLLTVFLDTCSEDELIEEVLLPLFRQLDCSVQQRLTGSVLTEKNDDNHGRKIVRNIGHKGD
;
A
#
# COMPACT_ATOMS: atom_id res chain seq x y z
N MET A 1 -18.09 -9.25 14.85
CA MET A 1 -17.83 -8.36 16.01
C MET A 1 -18.43 -7.01 15.69
N LYS A 2 -18.91 -6.23 16.68
CA LYS A 2 -19.57 -4.95 16.37
C LYS A 2 -18.85 -3.78 17.03
N PHE A 3 -18.20 -2.96 16.21
CA PHE A 3 -17.68 -1.65 16.61
C PHE A 3 -18.83 -0.64 16.69
N LYS A 4 -18.62 0.43 17.46
CA LYS A 4 -19.57 1.55 17.50
C LYS A 4 -19.52 2.33 16.19
N ASP A 5 -20.68 2.73 15.68
CA ASP A 5 -20.81 3.45 14.41
C ASP A 5 -19.91 4.69 14.32
N ARG A 6 -19.76 5.42 15.43
CA ARG A 6 -18.88 6.59 15.51
C ARG A 6 -17.40 6.26 15.24
N ASN A 7 -16.95 5.09 15.68
CA ASN A 7 -15.57 4.65 15.53
C ASN A 7 -15.34 4.07 14.13
N LEU A 8 -16.34 3.36 13.59
CA LEU A 8 -16.34 2.94 12.19
C LEU A 8 -16.30 4.13 11.22
N ARG A 9 -17.06 5.20 11.50
CA ARG A 9 -17.02 6.42 10.68
C ARG A 9 -15.65 7.08 10.69
N ALA A 10 -15.02 7.19 11.86
CA ALA A 10 -13.67 7.74 11.98
C ALA A 10 -12.63 6.87 11.24
N LEU A 11 -12.78 5.54 11.26
CA LEU A 11 -11.94 4.64 10.46
C LEU A 11 -12.17 4.82 8.95
N ALA A 12 -13.42 4.99 8.53
CA ALA A 12 -13.75 5.29 7.15
C ALA A 12 -13.17 6.64 6.70
N GLU A 13 -13.20 7.67 7.55
CA GLU A 13 -12.60 8.99 7.30
C GLU A 13 -11.08 8.91 7.09
N CYS A 14 -10.39 8.01 7.82
CA CYS A 14 -8.97 7.72 7.59
C CYS A 14 -8.74 7.07 6.23
N LEU A 15 -9.60 6.13 5.83
CA LEU A 15 -9.46 5.41 4.55
C LEU A 15 -9.75 6.31 3.35
N ILE A 16 -10.78 7.14 3.40
CA ILE A 16 -11.13 8.04 2.30
C ILE A 16 -10.23 9.28 2.22
N GLY A 17 -9.44 9.55 3.26
CA GLY A 17 -8.57 10.72 3.34
C GLY A 17 -9.31 12.04 3.49
N ASP A 18 -10.45 12.04 4.18
CA ASP A 18 -11.12 13.28 4.58
C ASP A 18 -10.43 13.90 5.84
N ASN A 19 -9.39 13.24 6.37
CA ASN A 19 -8.46 13.75 7.39
C ASN A 19 -7.13 14.18 6.75
N THR A 20 -6.51 15.25 7.25
CA THR A 20 -5.23 15.79 6.74
C THR A 20 -4.06 14.82 6.86
N ALA A 21 -4.17 13.78 7.70
CA ALA A 21 -3.12 12.78 7.88
C ALA A 21 -3.09 11.68 6.79
N PHE A 22 -4.08 11.63 5.90
CA PHE A 22 -4.21 10.60 4.88
C PHE A 22 -4.43 11.22 3.49
N LEU A 23 -4.01 10.50 2.45
CA LEU A 23 -4.24 10.89 1.07
C LEU A 23 -5.72 10.86 0.73
N TYR A 24 -6.21 11.90 0.05
CA TYR A 24 -7.59 11.94 -0.42
C TYR A 24 -7.86 10.88 -1.50
N HIS A 25 -8.88 10.06 -1.27
CA HIS A 25 -9.35 9.04 -2.23
C HIS A 25 -10.72 9.43 -2.82
N SER A 26 -10.78 9.56 -4.15
CA SER A 26 -12.04 9.62 -4.89
C SER A 26 -12.78 8.28 -4.86
N SER A 27 -14.06 8.24 -5.24
CA SER A 27 -14.83 6.99 -5.32
C SER A 27 -14.19 5.91 -6.22
N SER A 28 -13.51 6.32 -7.30
CA SER A 28 -12.73 5.41 -8.15
C SER A 28 -11.51 4.87 -7.41
N ARG A 29 -10.73 5.72 -6.76
CA ARG A 29 -9.55 5.31 -5.98
C ARG A 29 -9.89 4.45 -4.76
N ILE A 30 -11.06 4.67 -4.14
CA ILE A 30 -11.55 3.80 -3.07
C ILE A 30 -11.82 2.40 -3.63
N THR A 31 -12.45 2.32 -4.81
CA THR A 31 -12.70 1.05 -5.48
C THR A 31 -11.40 0.32 -5.81
N GLU A 32 -10.42 1.03 -6.39
CA GLU A 32 -9.08 0.50 -6.67
C GLU A 32 -8.38 0.00 -5.39
N PHE A 33 -8.39 0.79 -4.32
CA PHE A 33 -7.81 0.41 -3.03
C PHE A 33 -8.40 -0.88 -2.45
N PHE A 34 -9.73 -1.04 -2.53
CA PHE A 34 -10.37 -2.27 -2.08
C PHE A 34 -10.00 -3.45 -2.99
N GLN A 35 -9.86 -3.25 -4.29
CA GLN A 35 -9.37 -4.28 -5.22
C GLN A 35 -7.93 -4.70 -4.91
N ASP A 36 -7.05 -3.75 -4.60
CA ASP A 36 -5.66 -4.02 -4.17
C ASP A 36 -5.61 -4.82 -2.87
N CYS A 37 -6.64 -4.71 -2.03
CA CYS A 37 -6.82 -5.52 -0.82
C CYS A 37 -7.49 -6.90 -1.09
N ASP A 38 -7.63 -7.32 -2.35
CA ASP A 38 -8.40 -8.50 -2.79
C ASP A 38 -9.88 -8.45 -2.36
N ILE A 39 -10.49 -7.26 -2.41
CA ILE A 39 -11.91 -7.04 -2.07
C ILE A 39 -12.65 -6.54 -3.32
N GLU A 40 -13.43 -7.43 -3.92
CA GLU A 40 -14.20 -7.18 -5.14
C GLU A 40 -15.47 -6.37 -4.86
N VAL A 41 -15.29 -5.08 -4.58
CA VAL A 41 -16.39 -4.15 -4.37
C VAL A 41 -16.25 -2.97 -5.31
N ILE A 42 -17.37 -2.49 -5.85
CA ILE A 42 -17.42 -1.29 -6.68
C ILE A 42 -18.25 -0.27 -5.95
N HIS A 43 -17.74 0.96 -5.87
CA HIS A 43 -18.47 2.06 -5.27
C HIS A 43 -19.76 2.36 -6.06
N ASP A 44 -20.90 2.41 -5.37
CA ASP A 44 -22.24 2.47 -5.97
C ASP A 44 -22.71 3.89 -6.31
N GLY A 45 -21.91 4.91 -6.00
CA GLY A 45 -22.22 6.32 -6.22
C GLY A 45 -22.87 7.01 -5.01
N SER A 46 -23.04 6.30 -3.90
CA SER A 46 -23.48 6.87 -2.63
C SER A 46 -22.38 7.71 -1.96
N THR A 47 -22.60 8.18 -0.73
CA THR A 47 -21.60 8.96 -0.01
C THR A 47 -20.39 8.10 0.35
N ARG A 48 -19.19 8.50 -0.10
CA ARG A 48 -17.91 7.78 0.13
C ARG A 48 -17.72 7.27 1.56
N SER A 49 -17.95 8.15 2.55
CA SER A 49 -17.84 7.81 3.97
C SER A 49 -18.85 6.73 4.38
N ALA A 50 -20.13 6.89 4.04
CA ALA A 50 -21.18 5.93 4.38
C ALA A 50 -20.95 4.57 3.71
N TRP A 51 -20.59 4.58 2.42
CA TRP A 51 -20.26 3.37 1.67
C TRP A 51 -19.08 2.61 2.29
N THR A 52 -18.01 3.34 2.64
CA THR A 52 -16.82 2.75 3.27
C THR A 52 -17.15 2.16 4.64
N VAL A 53 -17.98 2.83 5.45
CA VAL A 53 -18.45 2.32 6.75
C VAL A 53 -19.15 0.97 6.58
N LEU A 54 -20.06 0.85 5.62
CA LEU A 54 -20.80 -0.40 5.36
C LEU A 54 -19.83 -1.54 4.99
N ARG A 55 -18.86 -1.27 4.12
CA ARG A 55 -17.82 -2.25 3.73
C ARG A 55 -16.96 -2.66 4.93
N LEU A 56 -16.53 -1.71 5.76
CA LEU A 56 -15.77 -2.02 6.98
C LEU A 56 -16.59 -2.84 7.99
N GLU A 57 -17.89 -2.57 8.11
CA GLU A 57 -18.81 -3.34 8.96
C GLU A 57 -18.96 -4.79 8.47
N GLU A 58 -19.11 -5.00 7.16
CA GLU A 58 -19.13 -6.33 6.54
C GLU A 58 -17.85 -7.11 6.85
N LEU A 59 -16.68 -6.49 6.70
CA LEU A 59 -15.39 -7.10 7.01
C LEU A 59 -15.22 -7.44 8.51
N LEU A 60 -15.81 -6.64 9.41
CA LEU A 60 -15.78 -6.92 10.86
C LEU A 60 -16.72 -8.07 11.28
N ASN A 61 -17.70 -8.41 10.45
CA ASN A 61 -18.62 -9.52 10.66
C ASN A 61 -18.07 -10.85 10.15
N GLU A 62 -16.93 -10.85 9.47
CA GLU A 62 -16.23 -12.06 9.07
C GLU A 62 -15.74 -12.90 10.27
N PRO A 63 -15.56 -14.22 10.08
CA PRO A 63 -15.06 -15.11 11.13
C PRO A 63 -13.70 -14.66 11.63
N GLN A 64 -13.55 -14.61 12.96
CA GLN A 64 -12.28 -14.29 13.60
C GLN A 64 -11.42 -15.54 13.72
N PRO A 65 -10.11 -15.46 13.45
CA PRO A 65 -9.23 -16.61 13.57
C PRO A 65 -9.04 -17.05 15.03
N LYS A 66 -9.07 -16.09 15.98
CA LYS A 66 -8.94 -16.33 17.43
C LYS A 66 -9.78 -15.34 18.23
N ALA A 67 -10.09 -15.68 19.49
CA ALA A 67 -10.71 -14.75 20.41
C ALA A 67 -9.85 -13.48 20.58
N HIS A 68 -10.50 -12.31 20.63
CA HIS A 68 -9.83 -11.00 20.74
C HIS A 68 -8.88 -10.66 19.57
N THR A 69 -9.12 -11.24 18.40
CA THR A 69 -8.41 -10.86 17.17
C THR A 69 -9.38 -10.26 16.15
N LEU A 70 -8.88 -9.30 15.39
CA LEU A 70 -9.62 -8.74 14.27
C LEU A 70 -9.65 -9.74 13.10
N PRO A 71 -10.73 -9.74 12.30
CA PRO A 71 -10.77 -10.52 11.07
C PRO A 71 -9.59 -10.18 10.17
N GLU A 72 -9.04 -11.20 9.51
CA GLU A 72 -7.79 -11.03 8.78
C GLU A 72 -7.91 -10.03 7.61
N ARG A 73 -9.07 -9.98 6.91
CA ARG A 73 -9.29 -9.03 5.80
C ARG A 73 -9.35 -7.59 6.30
N PHE A 74 -9.98 -7.38 7.43
CA PHE A 74 -10.01 -6.07 8.08
C PHE A 74 -8.59 -5.60 8.46
N VAL A 75 -7.76 -6.49 9.02
CA VAL A 75 -6.35 -6.18 9.32
C VAL A 75 -5.55 -5.89 8.05
N HIS A 76 -5.81 -6.63 6.97
CA HIS A 76 -5.14 -6.41 5.69
C HIS A 76 -5.44 -5.02 5.14
N VAL A 77 -6.71 -4.59 5.13
CA VAL A 77 -7.11 -3.23 4.73
C VAL A 77 -6.37 -2.16 5.53
N LEU A 78 -6.32 -2.30 6.86
CA LEU A 78 -5.61 -1.33 7.71
C LEU A 78 -4.10 -1.32 7.46
N ARG A 79 -3.52 -2.48 7.12
CA ARG A 79 -2.10 -2.57 6.78
C ARG A 79 -1.79 -1.91 5.45
N THR A 80 -2.61 -2.14 4.42
CA THR A 80 -2.46 -1.51 3.10
C THR A 80 -2.60 0.01 3.23
N LEU A 81 -3.57 0.49 4.01
CA LEU A 81 -3.75 1.92 4.29
C LEU A 81 -2.52 2.56 4.96
N MET A 82 -1.75 1.79 5.73
CA MET A 82 -0.60 2.25 6.52
C MET A 82 0.75 1.88 5.91
N LEU A 83 0.80 1.57 4.62
CA LEU A 83 2.07 1.38 3.91
C LEU A 83 2.90 2.66 3.96
N LYS A 84 4.21 2.50 4.18
CA LYS A 84 5.16 3.62 4.24
C LYS A 84 5.41 4.26 2.86
N GLU A 85 5.03 3.59 1.78
CA GLU A 85 5.14 4.14 0.42
C GLU A 85 4.14 5.29 0.19
N ASP A 86 3.00 5.24 0.89
CA ASP A 86 1.95 6.27 0.85
C ASP A 86 2.21 7.40 1.87
N THR A 87 3.46 7.65 2.26
CA THR A 87 3.81 8.74 3.17
C THR A 87 3.57 10.10 2.51
N MET A 88 3.03 11.03 3.27
CA MET A 88 2.99 12.44 2.90
C MET A 88 4.34 13.09 3.19
N ASP A 89 4.71 14.12 2.41
CA ASP A 89 5.95 14.89 2.61
C ASP A 89 6.08 15.46 4.03
N ASP A 90 4.95 15.71 4.70
CA ASP A 90 4.89 16.26 6.06
C ASP A 90 4.87 15.20 7.18
N ASP A 91 4.86 13.90 6.84
CA ASP A 91 4.91 12.77 7.77
C ASP A 91 5.56 11.52 7.15
N PRO A 92 6.88 11.56 6.86
CA PRO A 92 7.61 10.41 6.29
C PRO A 92 7.63 9.18 7.21
N GLY A 93 7.34 9.37 8.50
CA GLY A 93 7.26 8.29 9.49
C GLY A 93 5.85 7.74 9.70
N ARG A 94 4.82 8.32 9.07
CA ARG A 94 3.39 8.04 9.32
C ARG A 94 2.99 8.10 10.80
N SER A 95 3.68 8.92 11.59
CA SER A 95 3.43 9.02 13.03
C SER A 95 2.10 9.71 13.32
N LYS A 96 1.75 10.75 12.55
CA LYS A 96 0.45 11.44 12.66
C LYS A 96 -0.67 10.51 12.19
N ALA A 97 -0.47 9.82 11.06
CA ALA A 97 -1.44 8.85 10.55
C ALA A 97 -1.70 7.71 11.55
N LEU A 98 -0.65 7.24 12.25
CA LEU A 98 -0.78 6.22 13.28
C LEU A 98 -1.56 6.72 14.50
N GLU A 99 -1.32 7.96 14.93
CA GLU A 99 -2.08 8.58 16.02
C GLU A 99 -3.56 8.71 15.67
N GLU A 100 -3.88 9.21 14.47
CA GLU A 100 -5.26 9.34 13.99
C GLU A 100 -5.96 7.98 13.90
N LEU A 101 -5.28 6.95 13.40
CA LEU A 101 -5.81 5.59 13.33
C LEU A 101 -6.06 4.99 14.71
N ASN A 102 -5.21 5.28 15.69
CA ASN A 102 -5.35 4.76 17.05
C ASN A 102 -6.51 5.38 17.84
N LYS A 103 -6.96 6.60 17.51
CA LYS A 103 -8.11 7.25 18.18
C LYS A 103 -9.39 6.39 18.16
N PRO A 104 -9.87 5.88 17.01
CA PRO A 104 -11.03 4.98 16.99
C PRO A 104 -10.70 3.57 17.50
N LEU A 105 -9.51 3.03 17.23
CA LEU A 105 -9.14 1.67 17.64
C LEU A 105 -9.03 1.52 19.16
N MET A 106 -8.43 2.49 19.85
CA MET A 106 -8.27 2.45 21.31
C MET A 106 -9.61 2.45 22.02
N ARG A 107 -10.62 3.13 21.46
CA ARG A 107 -11.98 3.16 22.02
C ARG A 107 -12.69 1.81 21.92
N GLU A 108 -12.23 0.94 21.03
CA GLU A 108 -12.71 -0.44 20.85
C GLU A 108 -11.79 -1.47 21.54
N GLY A 109 -10.73 -1.02 22.22
CA GLY A 109 -9.79 -1.89 22.94
C GLY A 109 -8.63 -2.43 22.11
N TYR A 110 -8.35 -1.83 20.96
CA TYR A 110 -7.24 -2.21 20.08
C TYR A 110 -6.21 -1.10 19.92
N GLU A 111 -4.97 -1.47 19.64
CA GLU A 111 -3.86 -0.56 19.41
C GLU A 111 -3.08 -1.02 18.19
N ALA A 112 -2.85 -0.11 17.24
CA ALA A 112 -2.00 -0.29 16.09
C ALA A 112 -0.59 0.23 16.36
N PHE A 113 0.42 -0.53 15.95
CA PHE A 113 1.82 -0.18 16.08
C PHE A 113 2.64 -0.73 14.90
N TYR A 114 3.75 -0.08 14.58
CA TYR A 114 4.72 -0.60 13.62
C TYR A 114 5.69 -1.57 14.31
N GLY A 115 5.90 -2.73 13.71
CA GLY A 115 6.98 -3.64 14.12
C GLY A 115 8.30 -3.32 13.40
N ASP A 116 9.36 -4.03 13.77
CA ASP A 116 10.71 -3.84 13.21
C ASP A 116 10.76 -4.03 11.68
N ASN A 117 9.85 -4.83 11.14
CA ASN A 117 9.72 -5.11 9.70
C ASN A 117 9.01 -3.98 8.92
N ASN A 118 8.77 -2.81 9.54
CA ASN A 118 7.99 -1.70 8.98
C ASN A 118 6.53 -2.06 8.63
N LEU A 119 6.02 -3.18 9.13
CA LEU A 119 4.63 -3.60 8.94
C LEU A 119 3.76 -3.13 10.10
N LEU A 120 2.50 -2.80 9.78
CA LEU A 120 1.49 -2.51 10.80
C LEU A 120 1.00 -3.81 11.45
N TYR A 121 1.02 -3.81 12.78
CA TYR A 121 0.44 -4.82 13.64
C TYR A 121 -0.65 -4.19 14.50
N ILE A 122 -1.69 -4.96 14.80
CA ILE A 122 -2.79 -4.53 15.67
C ILE A 122 -2.89 -5.51 16.83
N ARG A 123 -2.84 -5.01 18.07
CA ARG A 123 -2.98 -5.82 19.28
C ARG A 123 -4.20 -5.42 20.09
N HIS A 124 -4.81 -6.38 20.75
CA HIS A 124 -5.82 -6.11 21.76
C HIS A 124 -5.16 -5.65 23.06
N ILE A 125 -5.62 -4.55 23.64
CA ILE A 125 -4.98 -3.88 24.80
C ILE A 125 -5.00 -4.78 26.04
N GLY A 126 -6.13 -5.47 26.29
CA GLY A 126 -6.29 -6.29 27.50
C GLY A 126 -5.51 -7.60 27.47
N THR A 127 -5.53 -8.32 26.35
CA THR A 127 -4.93 -9.67 26.23
C THR A 127 -3.57 -9.66 25.57
N LYS A 128 -3.14 -8.51 25.00
CA LYS A 128 -1.94 -8.37 24.17
C LYS A 128 -1.90 -9.31 22.95
N THR A 129 -3.05 -9.86 22.56
CA THR A 129 -3.17 -10.74 21.41
C THR A 129 -2.96 -9.92 20.13
N VAL A 130 -1.99 -10.31 19.31
CA VAL A 130 -1.73 -9.65 18.02
C VAL A 130 -2.61 -10.28 16.94
N SER A 131 -3.30 -9.43 16.20
CA SER A 131 -4.05 -9.81 15.00
C SER A 131 -3.08 -9.84 13.83
N VAL A 132 -2.93 -11.00 13.19
CA VAL A 132 -1.96 -11.24 12.11
C VAL A 132 -2.74 -11.52 10.82
N SER A 133 -2.43 -10.81 9.74
CA SER A 133 -3.03 -11.03 8.41
C SER A 133 -2.24 -11.99 7.51
N ASN A 134 -1.03 -12.41 7.89
CA ASN A 134 -0.22 -13.39 7.15
C ASN A 134 -0.64 -14.82 7.48
N ASN A 135 -1.88 -15.19 7.18
CA ASN A 135 -2.25 -16.59 7.16
C ASN A 135 -1.92 -17.19 5.78
N PRO A 136 -0.83 -17.97 5.63
CA PRO A 136 -0.49 -18.60 4.35
C PRO A 136 -1.54 -19.62 3.89
N HIS A 137 -2.45 -20.03 4.78
CA HIS A 137 -3.55 -20.96 4.48
C HIS A 137 -4.90 -20.25 4.37
N ARG A 138 -4.93 -18.94 4.13
CA ARG A 138 -6.19 -18.25 3.88
C ARG A 138 -6.96 -18.92 2.73
N PRO A 139 -8.27 -19.19 2.90
CA PRO A 139 -9.13 -19.59 1.79
C PRO A 139 -9.13 -18.52 0.68
N LEU A 140 -8.85 -18.95 -0.55
CA LEU A 140 -8.83 -18.08 -1.73
C LEU A 140 -10.20 -17.43 -1.97
N THR A 141 -10.22 -16.20 -2.49
CA THR A 141 -11.47 -15.52 -2.88
C THR A 141 -12.15 -16.26 -4.05
N PRO A 142 -13.47 -16.09 -4.27
CA PRO A 142 -14.17 -16.72 -5.39
C PRO A 142 -13.53 -16.44 -6.76
N HIS A 143 -13.02 -15.23 -6.98
CA HIS A 143 -12.29 -14.91 -8.21
C HIS A 143 -10.90 -15.53 -8.26
N GLN A 144 -10.15 -15.56 -7.16
CA GLN A 144 -8.88 -16.28 -7.10
C GLN A 144 -9.08 -17.77 -7.36
N ILE A 145 -10.18 -18.35 -6.87
CA ILE A 145 -10.61 -19.73 -7.19
C ILE A 145 -10.91 -19.83 -8.68
N LYS A 146 -11.71 -18.93 -9.26
CA LYS A 146 -12.04 -18.93 -10.70
C LYS A 146 -10.79 -18.82 -11.56
N ARG A 147 -9.88 -17.89 -11.24
CA ARG A 147 -8.60 -17.70 -11.93
C ARG A 147 -7.71 -18.93 -11.79
N ARG A 148 -7.64 -19.52 -10.60
CA ARG A 148 -6.93 -20.78 -10.38
C ARG A 148 -7.52 -21.90 -11.25
N THR A 149 -8.83 -22.06 -11.28
CA THR A 149 -9.51 -23.05 -12.12
C THR A 149 -9.21 -22.82 -13.60
N LEU A 150 -9.27 -21.58 -14.08
CA LEU A 150 -8.92 -21.23 -15.46
C LEU A 150 -7.45 -21.54 -15.77
N LEU A 151 -6.54 -21.22 -14.85
CA LEU A 151 -5.12 -21.55 -14.97
C LEU A 151 -4.89 -23.07 -14.98
N THR A 152 -5.58 -23.83 -14.14
CA THR A 152 -5.50 -25.30 -14.14
C THR A 152 -5.96 -25.85 -15.49
N VAL A 153 -7.11 -25.41 -16.00
CA VAL A 153 -7.61 -25.83 -17.32
C VAL A 153 -6.64 -25.47 -18.43
N PHE A 154 -6.05 -24.27 -18.38
CA PHE A 154 -5.04 -23.84 -19.33
C PHE A 154 -3.79 -24.73 -19.27
N LEU A 155 -3.24 -24.97 -18.08
CA LEU A 155 -2.05 -25.80 -17.89
C LEU A 155 -2.28 -27.27 -18.28
N ASP A 156 -3.49 -27.79 -18.10
CA ASP A 156 -3.83 -29.17 -18.49
C ASP A 156 -3.98 -29.33 -20.02
N THR A 157 -4.27 -28.25 -20.74
CA THR A 157 -4.54 -28.28 -22.20
C THR A 157 -3.34 -27.81 -23.03
N CYS A 158 -2.50 -26.94 -22.45
CA CYS A 158 -1.40 -26.27 -23.14
C CYS A 158 -0.24 -27.23 -23.40
N SER A 159 0.34 -27.15 -24.59
CA SER A 159 1.59 -27.84 -24.92
C SER A 159 2.81 -27.09 -24.33
N GLU A 160 3.94 -27.79 -24.20
CA GLU A 160 5.18 -27.17 -23.70
C GLU A 160 5.59 -25.95 -24.53
N ASP A 161 5.51 -26.06 -25.86
CA ASP A 161 5.87 -24.97 -26.78
C ASP A 161 4.96 -23.75 -26.59
N GLU A 162 3.65 -23.95 -26.49
CA GLU A 162 2.69 -22.86 -26.23
C GLU A 162 2.91 -22.20 -24.87
N LEU A 163 3.23 -22.97 -23.83
CA LEU A 163 3.53 -22.41 -22.50
C LEU A 163 4.79 -21.54 -22.54
N ILE A 164 5.81 -22.01 -23.27
CA ILE A 164 7.06 -21.28 -23.43
C ILE A 164 6.84 -20.01 -24.25
N GLU A 165 6.18 -20.09 -25.39
CA GLU A 165 6.04 -18.96 -26.33
C GLU A 165 5.06 -17.89 -25.86
N GLU A 166 3.92 -18.27 -25.28
CA GLU A 166 2.83 -17.33 -24.95
C GLU A 166 2.90 -16.81 -23.51
N VAL A 167 3.57 -17.53 -22.59
CA VAL A 167 3.62 -17.15 -21.17
C VAL A 167 5.05 -16.85 -20.72
N LEU A 168 5.97 -17.81 -20.86
CA LEU A 168 7.30 -17.69 -20.27
C LEU A 168 8.17 -16.67 -21.03
N LEU A 169 8.24 -16.71 -22.36
CA LEU A 169 9.03 -15.76 -23.16
C LEU A 169 8.55 -14.30 -22.97
N PRO A 170 7.24 -13.98 -22.99
CA PRO A 170 6.77 -12.63 -22.68
C PRO A 170 7.11 -12.19 -21.26
N LEU A 171 6.98 -13.07 -20.26
CA LEU A 171 7.37 -12.78 -18.88
C LEU A 171 8.86 -12.48 -18.75
N PHE A 172 9.73 -13.31 -19.33
CA PHE A 172 11.17 -13.08 -19.29
C PHE A 172 11.57 -11.79 -20.02
N ARG A 173 10.95 -11.48 -21.17
CA ARG A 173 11.17 -10.19 -21.86
C ARG A 173 10.75 -8.98 -21.03
N GLN A 174 9.66 -9.07 -20.27
CA GLN A 174 9.22 -8.00 -19.37
C GLN A 174 10.20 -7.81 -18.19
N LEU A 175 10.74 -8.90 -17.65
CA LEU A 175 11.74 -8.88 -16.59
C LEU A 175 13.07 -8.29 -17.09
N ASP A 176 13.52 -8.67 -18.28
CA ASP A 176 14.75 -8.14 -18.88
C ASP A 176 14.62 -6.64 -19.20
N CYS A 177 13.48 -6.19 -19.73
CA CYS A 177 13.21 -4.77 -19.97
C CYS A 177 13.19 -3.92 -18.68
N SER A 178 12.68 -4.46 -17.58
CA SER A 178 12.63 -3.74 -16.30
C SER A 178 13.98 -3.66 -15.58
N VAL A 179 14.88 -4.62 -15.82
CA VAL A 179 16.30 -4.54 -15.41
C VAL A 179 17.06 -3.51 -16.24
N GLN A 180 16.81 -3.45 -17.56
CA GLN A 180 17.46 -2.48 -18.45
C GLN A 180 17.06 -1.02 -18.14
N GLN A 181 15.79 -0.78 -17.77
CA GLN A 181 15.30 0.55 -17.37
C GLN A 181 15.87 1.02 -16.01
N ARG A 182 16.16 0.10 -15.08
CA ARG A 182 16.81 0.45 -13.80
C ARG A 182 18.29 0.81 -13.94
N LEU A 183 19.00 0.23 -14.91
CA LEU A 183 20.41 0.55 -15.19
C LEU A 183 20.60 1.84 -16.02
N THR A 184 19.57 2.28 -16.76
CA THR A 184 19.63 3.50 -17.57
C THR A 184 19.11 4.75 -16.84
N GLY A 185 18.40 4.60 -15.72
CA GLY A 185 17.94 5.71 -14.89
C GLY A 185 19.01 6.35 -13.97
N SER A 186 20.22 5.79 -13.87
CA SER A 186 21.28 6.28 -12.98
C SER A 186 22.36 7.15 -13.64
N VAL A 187 22.26 7.46 -14.94
CA VAL A 187 23.35 8.15 -15.68
C VAL A 187 23.07 9.63 -16.01
N LEU A 188 22.07 10.28 -15.40
CA LEU A 188 21.90 11.73 -15.57
C LEU A 188 21.74 12.43 -14.22
N THR A 189 22.85 12.61 -13.52
CA THR A 189 23.13 13.77 -12.64
C THR A 189 24.56 13.72 -12.13
N GLU A 190 25.55 13.87 -13.02
CA GLU A 190 26.86 14.38 -12.60
C GLU A 190 27.03 15.80 -13.12
N LYS A 191 27.20 16.68 -12.15
CA LYS A 191 27.35 18.12 -12.25
C LYS A 191 28.67 18.43 -12.96
N ASN A 192 28.61 19.28 -13.99
CA ASN A 192 29.79 20.02 -14.44
C ASN A 192 30.07 21.13 -13.42
N ASP A 193 30.90 20.84 -12.43
CA ASP A 193 31.65 21.82 -11.67
C ASP A 193 33.12 21.38 -11.70
N ASP A 194 33.92 21.97 -12.59
CA ASP A 194 35.38 22.00 -12.40
C ASP A 194 35.98 23.27 -13.01
N ASN A 195 36.13 24.24 -12.12
CA ASN A 195 37.00 25.39 -12.22
C ASN A 195 38.44 24.94 -11.95
N HIS A 196 39.38 25.08 -12.90
CA HIS A 196 40.70 25.70 -12.70
C HIS A 196 41.59 25.58 -13.95
N GLY A 197 41.93 26.72 -14.54
CA GLY A 197 42.89 26.82 -15.64
C GLY A 197 43.50 28.22 -15.76
N ARG A 198 44.42 28.54 -14.85
CA ARG A 198 45.29 29.74 -14.86
C ARG A 198 45.73 30.16 -16.27
N LYS A 199 45.49 31.43 -16.63
CA LYS A 199 46.46 32.23 -17.39
C LYS A 199 46.67 33.59 -16.72
N ILE A 200 47.82 33.67 -16.08
CA ILE A 200 48.50 34.90 -15.68
C ILE A 200 48.91 35.64 -16.96
N VAL A 201 48.43 36.86 -17.17
CA VAL A 201 49.06 37.83 -18.07
C VAL A 201 49.36 39.10 -17.27
N ARG A 202 50.59 39.54 -17.42
CA ARG A 202 51.32 40.47 -16.56
C ARG A 202 50.83 41.91 -16.71
N ASN A 203 50.88 42.60 -15.59
CA ASN A 203 50.82 44.04 -15.42
C ASN A 203 52.08 44.70 -16.02
N ILE A 204 51.92 45.75 -16.83
CA ILE A 204 52.94 46.80 -17.02
C ILE A 204 52.16 48.11 -17.14
N GLY A 205 52.24 48.96 -16.12
CA GLY A 205 51.74 50.33 -16.20
C GLY A 205 52.81 51.27 -16.74
N HIS A 206 52.42 52.36 -17.40
CA HIS A 206 53.11 53.65 -17.27
C HIS A 206 52.25 54.85 -17.69
N LYS A 207 52.58 56.01 -17.09
CA LYS A 207 51.98 57.36 -17.14
C LYS A 207 52.28 58.12 -18.45
N GLY A 208 51.51 59.19 -18.67
CA GLY A 208 51.85 60.42 -19.42
C GLY A 208 51.47 60.37 -20.90
N ASP A 209 50.88 61.38 -21.55
CA ASP A 209 50.55 62.78 -21.24
C ASP A 209 49.21 63.13 -21.91
#